data_AF-A0A925PJ70-F1
#
_entry.id   AF-A0A925PJ70-F1
#
_cell.length_a   1.000
_cell.length_b   1.000
_cell.length_c   1.000
_cell.angle_alpha   90.00
_cell.angle_beta   90.00
_cell.angle_gamma   90.00
#
_symmetry.space_group_name_H-M   'P 1'
#
loop_
_entity.id
_entity.type
_entity.pdbx_description
1 polymer ?
#
loop_
_entity_poly.entity_id
_entity_poly.type
_entity_poly.pdbx_seq_one_letter_code
_entity_poly.pdbx_strand_id
1 'polypeptide(L)'
;VQKNTQDEVSKIRNLKVGYYEAMHRFHNEGFGILGCFVFGFDFENKDVFDQTLEFIMKSHMDCAQLRILTPYPGTRLYKRLISEDRLFSHDWWLHGYPPDTLLYQPQGMTADELINGFARLNRQAYTFGAMAKRFFGMSPWKRTLFGCMVYAGINLSTRKRYLKSLKNPQPFAGGFQLNSTVVETT
;
A
#
# COMPACT_ATOMS: atom_id res chain seq x y z
N VAL A 1 -2.70 -6.85 -10.82
CA VAL A 1 -1.69 -5.93 -10.24
C VAL A 1 -0.70 -6.73 -9.39
N GLN A 2 0.57 -6.32 -9.30
CA GLN A 2 1.63 -6.95 -8.48
C GLN A 2 1.80 -8.48 -8.69
N LYS A 3 1.80 -8.96 -9.94
CA LYS A 3 1.86 -10.42 -10.21
C LYS A 3 3.20 -11.03 -9.79
N ASN A 4 4.31 -10.44 -10.23
CA ASN A 4 5.66 -10.94 -9.94
C ASN A 4 5.93 -10.96 -8.44
N THR A 5 5.65 -9.85 -7.74
CA THR A 5 5.73 -9.76 -6.26
C THR A 5 5.01 -10.91 -5.57
N GLN A 6 3.78 -11.20 -5.99
CA GLN A 6 2.97 -12.25 -5.39
C GLN A 6 3.53 -13.65 -5.65
N ASP A 7 4.13 -13.88 -6.82
CA ASP A 7 4.77 -15.16 -7.15
C ASP A 7 6.03 -15.35 -6.29
N GLU A 8 6.85 -14.31 -6.14
CA GLU A 8 8.09 -14.30 -5.35
C GLU A 8 7.87 -14.53 -3.85
N VAL A 9 6.81 -13.95 -3.28
CA VAL A 9 6.44 -14.19 -1.86
C VAL A 9 5.64 -15.49 -1.68
N SER A 10 5.52 -16.32 -2.72
CA SER A 10 4.78 -17.58 -2.71
C SER A 10 3.32 -17.41 -2.27
N LYS A 11 2.68 -16.30 -2.67
CA LYS A 11 1.28 -16.03 -2.33
C LYS A 11 0.38 -17.00 -3.09
N ILE A 12 -0.26 -17.89 -2.36
CA ILE A 12 -1.24 -18.82 -2.92
C ILE A 12 -2.46 -18.05 -3.43
N ARG A 13 -2.82 -18.27 -4.70
CA ARG A 13 -4.00 -17.68 -5.34
C ARG A 13 -5.06 -18.76 -5.55
N ASN A 14 -6.13 -18.73 -4.75
CA ASN A 14 -7.21 -19.72 -4.80
C ASN A 14 -8.36 -19.33 -5.76
N LEU A 15 -8.14 -18.37 -6.66
CA LEU A 15 -9.16 -17.86 -7.58
C LEU A 15 -9.14 -18.64 -8.89
N LYS A 16 -10.29 -19.22 -9.25
CA LYS A 16 -10.51 -19.91 -10.53
C LYS A 16 -10.93 -18.97 -11.67
N VAL A 17 -11.25 -17.72 -11.34
CA VAL A 17 -11.66 -16.67 -12.29
C VAL A 17 -10.76 -15.44 -12.12
N GLY A 18 -10.80 -14.52 -13.08
CA GLY A 18 -10.08 -13.25 -12.98
C GLY A 18 -10.59 -12.38 -11.84
N TYR A 19 -9.72 -11.52 -11.29
CA TYR A 19 -10.09 -10.64 -10.17
C TYR A 19 -11.27 -9.72 -10.50
N TYR A 20 -11.30 -9.11 -11.69
CA TYR A 20 -12.40 -8.23 -12.09
C TYR A 20 -13.74 -8.96 -12.13
N GLU A 21 -13.76 -10.19 -12.66
CA GLU A 21 -14.95 -11.03 -12.69
C GLU A 21 -15.39 -11.44 -11.28
N ALA A 22 -14.45 -11.87 -10.43
CA ALA A 22 -14.75 -12.20 -9.04
C ALA A 22 -15.37 -10.99 -8.31
N MET A 23 -14.76 -9.82 -8.45
CA MET A 23 -15.23 -8.58 -7.83
C MET A 23 -16.62 -8.19 -8.33
N HIS A 24 -16.86 -8.32 -9.64
CA HIS A 24 -18.18 -8.09 -10.21
C HIS A 24 -19.23 -9.05 -9.63
N ARG A 25 -18.91 -10.34 -9.51
CA ARG A 25 -19.81 -11.33 -8.88
C ARG A 25 -20.08 -11.02 -7.41
N PHE A 26 -19.05 -10.68 -6.62
CA PHE A 26 -19.23 -10.30 -5.22
C PHE A 26 -20.09 -9.04 -5.07
N HIS A 27 -19.83 -8.03 -5.90
CA HIS A 27 -20.68 -6.85 -5.96
C HIS A 27 -22.10 -7.20 -6.34
N ASN A 28 -22.28 -8.18 -7.22
CA ASN A 28 -23.58 -8.68 -7.67
C ASN A 28 -24.35 -9.53 -6.65
N GLU A 29 -23.69 -9.96 -5.58
CA GLU A 29 -24.34 -10.60 -4.43
C GLU A 29 -24.43 -9.66 -3.22
N GLY A 30 -24.06 -8.38 -3.38
CA GLY A 30 -24.13 -7.38 -2.32
C GLY A 30 -22.93 -7.35 -1.36
N PHE A 31 -21.88 -8.12 -1.59
CA PHE A 31 -20.68 -8.10 -0.74
C PHE A 31 -19.81 -6.88 -1.01
N GLY A 32 -19.43 -6.17 0.05
CA GLY A 32 -18.41 -5.13 -0.01
C GLY A 32 -17.00 -5.71 -0.14
N ILE A 33 -16.14 -5.00 -0.86
CA ILE A 33 -14.78 -5.43 -1.15
C ILE A 33 -13.79 -4.47 -0.48
N LEU A 34 -13.02 -5.02 0.46
CA LEU A 34 -11.83 -4.38 1.01
C LEU A 34 -10.60 -4.94 0.32
N GLY A 35 -9.89 -4.13 -0.47
CA GLY A 35 -8.59 -4.52 -1.02
C GLY A 35 -7.46 -4.04 -0.14
N CYS A 36 -6.57 -4.96 0.23
CA CYS A 36 -5.37 -4.64 1.02
C CYS A 36 -4.13 -4.79 0.13
N PHE A 37 -3.35 -3.72 0.03
CA PHE A 37 -2.16 -3.60 -0.81
C PHE A 37 -0.97 -3.17 0.04
N VAL A 38 0.16 -3.82 -0.18
CA VAL A 38 1.44 -3.54 0.48
C VAL A 38 2.46 -3.21 -0.62
N PHE A 39 3.26 -2.16 -0.43
CA PHE A 39 4.22 -1.66 -1.41
C PHE A 39 5.65 -1.65 -0.87
N GLY A 40 6.62 -1.80 -1.78
CA GLY A 40 8.05 -1.73 -1.49
C GLY A 40 8.80 -3.04 -1.72
N PHE A 41 8.15 -4.04 -2.29
CA PHE A 41 8.84 -5.28 -2.63
C PHE A 41 9.89 -5.05 -3.73
N ASP A 42 10.97 -5.84 -3.71
CA ASP A 42 12.11 -5.67 -4.63
C ASP A 42 11.73 -5.80 -6.11
N PHE A 43 10.68 -6.57 -6.38
CA PHE A 43 10.17 -6.84 -7.73
C PHE A 43 9.15 -5.80 -8.21
N GLU A 44 9.03 -4.68 -7.50
CA GLU A 44 8.15 -3.56 -7.84
C GLU A 44 8.96 -2.38 -8.34
N ASN A 45 8.44 -1.71 -9.35
CA ASN A 45 8.97 -0.44 -9.83
C ASN A 45 7.91 0.67 -9.65
N LYS A 46 8.26 1.91 -10.01
CA LYS A 46 7.42 3.09 -9.81
C LYS A 46 6.03 3.04 -10.47
N ASP A 47 5.82 2.17 -11.47
CA ASP A 47 4.53 1.97 -12.14
C ASP A 47 3.48 1.29 -11.25
N VAL A 48 3.90 0.60 -10.17
CA VAL A 48 3.03 -0.21 -9.32
C VAL A 48 1.90 0.61 -8.71
N PHE A 49 2.16 1.88 -8.40
CA PHE A 49 1.19 2.79 -7.82
C PHE A 49 0.07 3.11 -8.81
N ASP A 50 0.41 3.40 -10.06
CA ASP A 50 -0.58 3.76 -11.08
C ASP A 50 -1.37 2.53 -11.53
N GLN A 51 -0.71 1.36 -11.66
CA GLN A 51 -1.39 0.08 -11.90
C GLN A 51 -2.37 -0.28 -10.77
N THR A 52 -2.00 0.00 -9.52
CA THR A 52 -2.86 -0.27 -8.36
C THR A 52 -4.03 0.69 -8.29
N LEU A 53 -3.81 1.97 -8.59
CA LEU A 53 -4.90 2.94 -8.71
C LEU A 53 -5.89 2.50 -9.79
N GLU A 54 -5.40 2.17 -10.99
CA GLU A 54 -6.23 1.71 -12.09
C GLU A 54 -7.06 0.49 -11.68
N PHE A 55 -6.43 -0.49 -11.02
CA PHE A 55 -7.09 -1.68 -10.52
C PHE A 55 -8.19 -1.35 -9.50
N ILE A 56 -7.90 -0.50 -8.51
CA ILE A 56 -8.89 -0.03 -7.51
C ILE A 56 -10.09 0.65 -8.18
N MET A 57 -9.83 1.48 -9.20
CA MET A 57 -10.86 2.24 -9.88
C MET A 57 -11.71 1.38 -10.81
N LYS A 58 -11.09 0.47 -11.59
CA LYS A 58 -11.79 -0.45 -12.51
C LYS A 58 -12.58 -1.53 -11.78
N SER A 59 -12.16 -1.92 -10.58
CA SER A 59 -12.88 -2.89 -9.75
C SER A 59 -13.95 -2.29 -8.85
N HIS A 60 -14.13 -0.98 -8.87
CA HIS A 60 -15.11 -0.27 -8.02
C HIS A 60 -14.98 -0.61 -6.52
N MET A 61 -13.75 -0.82 -6.07
CA MET A 61 -13.45 -1.33 -4.75
C MET A 61 -14.04 -0.46 -3.63
N ASP A 62 -14.79 -1.05 -2.71
CA ASP A 62 -15.54 -0.30 -1.69
C ASP A 62 -14.59 0.48 -0.77
N CYS A 63 -13.46 -0.11 -0.42
CA CYS A 63 -12.38 0.52 0.35
C CYS A 63 -11.02 -0.10 -0.01
N ALA A 64 -9.96 0.71 -0.01
CA ALA A 64 -8.60 0.27 -0.29
C ALA A 64 -7.68 0.56 0.90
N GLN A 65 -7.17 -0.50 1.53
CA GLN A 65 -6.12 -0.40 2.53
C GLN A 65 -4.74 -0.43 1.86
N LEU A 66 -4.05 0.70 1.86
CA LEU A 66 -2.71 0.88 1.29
C LEU A 66 -1.68 0.95 2.43
N ARG A 67 -0.59 0.18 2.33
CA ARG A 67 0.46 0.06 3.35
C ARG A 67 1.86 0.03 2.75
N ILE A 68 2.86 0.47 3.50
CA ILE A 68 4.27 0.24 3.17
C ILE A 68 4.72 -1.07 3.82
N LEU A 69 5.51 -1.87 3.10
CA LEU A 69 6.07 -3.12 3.60
C LEU A 69 6.97 -2.85 4.81
N THR A 70 6.69 -3.53 5.93
CA THR A 70 7.46 -3.38 7.16
C THR A 70 8.28 -4.64 7.44
N PRO A 71 9.62 -4.54 7.52
CA PRO A 71 10.48 -5.69 7.80
C PRO A 71 10.53 -5.98 9.30
N TYR A 72 9.58 -6.77 9.80
CA TYR A 72 9.53 -7.13 11.23
C TYR A 72 10.68 -8.06 11.66
N PRO A 73 11.28 -7.86 12.85
CA PRO A 73 12.30 -8.76 13.41
C PRO A 73 11.86 -10.22 13.39
N GLY A 74 12.82 -11.11 13.08
CA GLY A 74 12.56 -12.55 12.98
C GLY A 74 11.96 -13.01 11.65
N THR A 75 11.45 -12.10 10.79
CA THR A 75 10.97 -12.47 9.45
C THR A 75 12.12 -12.75 8.48
N ARG A 76 11.84 -13.53 7.43
CA ARG A 76 12.80 -13.77 6.33
C ARG A 76 13.22 -12.46 5.66
N LEU A 77 12.28 -11.54 5.47
CA LEU A 77 12.54 -10.22 4.89
C LEU A 77 13.54 -9.42 5.72
N TYR A 78 13.36 -9.38 7.04
CA TYR A 78 14.25 -8.65 7.94
C TYR A 78 15.68 -9.20 7.92
N LYS A 79 15.82 -10.53 8.05
CA LYS A 79 17.13 -11.20 7.98
C LYS A 79 17.87 -10.90 6.67
N ARG A 80 17.13 -10.92 5.56
CA ARG A 80 17.66 -10.63 4.23
C ARG A 80 18.10 -9.17 4.09
N LEU A 81 17.28 -8.21 4.52
CA LEU A 81 17.62 -6.79 4.41
C LEU A 81 18.82 -6.40 5.28
N ILE A 82 19.03 -7.08 6.42
CA ILE A 82 20.28 -6.95 7.20
C ILE A 82 21.47 -7.48 6.40
N SER A 83 21.38 -8.71 5.87
CA SER A 83 22.51 -9.31 5.14
C SER A 83 22.87 -8.54 3.87
N GLU A 84 21.92 -7.80 3.31
CA GLU A 84 22.10 -6.96 2.13
C GLU A 84 22.49 -5.51 2.46
N ASP A 85 22.62 -5.15 3.74
CA ASP A 85 22.89 -3.77 4.22
C ASP A 85 21.89 -2.73 3.69
N ARG A 86 20.63 -3.13 3.59
CA ARG A 86 19.55 -2.29 3.06
C ARG A 86 18.63 -1.72 4.14
N LEU A 87 18.77 -2.18 5.39
CA LEU A 87 17.94 -1.73 6.51
C LEU A 87 18.52 -0.42 7.09
N PHE A 88 17.70 0.63 7.18
CA PHE A 88 18.16 1.95 7.62
C PHE A 88 18.49 2.04 9.10
N SER A 89 17.81 1.22 9.93
CA SER A 89 18.06 1.10 11.36
C SER A 89 17.83 -0.35 11.77
N HIS A 90 18.84 -0.95 12.38
CA HIS A 90 18.84 -2.35 12.82
C HIS A 90 17.99 -2.60 14.06
N ASP A 91 17.50 -1.57 14.73
CA ASP A 91 16.78 -1.62 16.00
C ASP A 91 15.50 -0.78 15.97
N TRP A 92 15.01 -0.50 14.76
CA TRP A 92 13.91 0.44 14.49
C TRP A 92 12.66 0.21 15.34
N TRP A 93 12.37 -1.04 15.75
CA TRP A 93 11.19 -1.40 16.54
C TRP A 93 11.26 -0.94 18.00
N LEU A 94 12.44 -0.55 18.49
CA LEU A 94 12.62 0.05 19.82
C LEU A 94 12.34 1.56 19.83
N HIS A 95 12.32 2.19 18.66
CA HIS A 95 12.25 3.66 18.51
C HIS A 95 10.84 4.21 18.30
N GLY A 96 9.83 3.34 18.19
CA GLY A 96 8.42 3.77 18.12
C GLY A 96 8.05 4.52 16.85
N TYR A 97 8.60 4.14 15.69
CA TYR A 97 8.25 4.78 14.42
C TYR A 97 6.76 4.67 14.10
N PRO A 98 6.15 5.72 13.51
CA PRO A 98 4.77 5.66 13.06
C PRO A 98 4.53 4.53 12.03
N PRO A 99 3.27 4.08 11.87
CA PRO A 99 2.91 3.18 10.78
C PRO A 99 3.28 3.77 9.42
N ASP A 100 3.64 2.89 8.50
CA ASP A 100 4.01 3.25 7.13
C ASP A 100 5.24 4.18 7.05
N THR A 101 6.16 4.12 8.03
CA THR A 101 7.53 4.62 7.88
C THR A 101 8.34 3.65 7.03
N LEU A 102 9.06 4.15 6.01
CA LEU A 102 9.98 3.34 5.22
C LEU A 102 11.27 3.10 5.99
N LEU A 103 11.66 1.84 6.15
CA LEU A 103 12.74 1.42 7.06
C LEU A 103 13.94 0.78 6.34
N TYR A 104 13.91 0.71 5.02
CA TYR A 104 14.94 0.09 4.20
C TYR A 104 14.96 0.68 2.79
N GLN A 105 16.06 0.49 2.06
CA GLN A 105 16.23 0.90 0.68
C GLN A 105 15.58 -0.12 -0.27
N PRO A 106 14.51 0.21 -1.02
CA PRO A 106 13.96 -0.67 -2.07
C PRO A 106 14.96 -0.85 -3.22
N GLN A 107 14.87 -1.98 -3.94
CA GLN A 107 15.72 -2.25 -5.11
C GLN A 107 15.20 -1.59 -6.39
N GLY A 108 13.89 -1.68 -6.66
CA GLY A 108 13.30 -1.23 -7.93
C GLY A 108 12.94 0.26 -8.01
N MET A 109 13.18 1.03 -6.94
CA MET A 109 12.95 2.48 -6.89
C MET A 109 13.71 3.11 -5.71
N THR A 110 13.92 4.43 -5.74
CA THR A 110 14.49 5.15 -4.59
C THR A 110 13.50 5.23 -3.42
N ALA A 111 14.00 5.49 -2.21
CA ALA A 111 13.14 5.75 -1.05
C ALA A 111 12.14 6.89 -1.33
N ASP A 112 12.59 7.96 -1.98
CA ASP A 112 11.75 9.11 -2.35
C ASP A 112 10.70 8.75 -3.39
N GLU A 113 11.05 7.95 -4.39
CA GLU A 113 10.09 7.48 -5.39
C GLU A 113 8.97 6.65 -4.74
N LEU A 114 9.32 5.77 -3.79
CA LEU A 114 8.35 4.97 -3.04
C LEU A 114 7.42 5.86 -2.22
N ILE A 115 7.99 6.76 -1.40
CA ILE A 115 7.20 7.64 -0.52
C ILE A 115 6.29 8.56 -1.34
N ASN A 116 6.81 9.17 -2.41
CA ASN A 116 6.04 10.06 -3.27
C ASN A 116 4.95 9.31 -4.06
N GLY A 117 5.27 8.13 -4.58
CA GLY A 117 4.31 7.26 -5.26
C GLY A 117 3.19 6.80 -4.33
N PHE A 118 3.55 6.36 -3.12
CA PHE A 118 2.60 5.97 -2.09
C PHE A 118 1.69 7.13 -1.68
N ALA A 119 2.25 8.31 -1.46
CA ALA A 119 1.48 9.51 -1.12
C ALA A 119 0.54 9.93 -2.25
N ARG A 120 1.00 9.86 -3.51
CA ARG A 120 0.20 10.14 -4.71
C ARG A 120 -0.98 9.17 -4.81
N LEU A 121 -0.72 7.87 -4.71
CA LEU A 121 -1.75 6.83 -4.76
C LEU A 121 -2.82 7.07 -3.69
N ASN A 122 -2.42 7.29 -2.44
CA ASN A 122 -3.35 7.54 -1.33
C ASN A 122 -4.24 8.75 -1.58
N ARG A 123 -3.67 9.86 -2.08
CA ARG A 123 -4.44 11.07 -2.40
C ARG A 123 -5.44 10.81 -3.53
N GLN A 124 -5.00 10.15 -4.61
CA GLN A 124 -5.85 9.94 -5.78
C GLN A 124 -6.99 8.95 -5.52
N ALA A 125 -6.71 7.84 -4.84
CA ALA A 125 -7.71 6.82 -4.50
C ALA A 125 -8.85 7.35 -3.59
N TYR A 126 -8.58 8.41 -2.82
CA TYR A 126 -9.51 9.00 -1.86
C TYR A 126 -9.88 10.46 -2.17
N THR A 127 -9.80 10.87 -3.44
CA THR A 127 -10.51 12.07 -3.90
C THR A 127 -12.03 11.83 -3.85
N PHE A 128 -12.82 12.89 -3.66
CA PHE A 128 -14.28 12.76 -3.70
C PHE A 128 -14.78 12.18 -5.02
N GLY A 129 -14.18 12.58 -6.14
CA GLY A 129 -14.47 12.01 -7.46
C GLY A 129 -14.13 10.52 -7.56
N ALA A 130 -12.99 10.07 -7.02
CA ALA A 130 -12.65 8.65 -7.01
C ALA A 130 -13.61 7.83 -6.13
N MET A 131 -13.97 8.33 -4.94
CA MET A 131 -14.96 7.69 -4.08
C MET A 131 -16.33 7.61 -4.76
N ALA A 132 -16.80 8.70 -5.38
CA ALA A 132 -18.05 8.71 -6.13
C ALA A 132 -18.01 7.74 -7.33
N LYS A 133 -16.94 7.74 -8.13
CA LYS A 133 -16.79 6.84 -9.28
C LYS A 133 -16.81 5.37 -8.88
N ARG A 134 -16.17 5.01 -7.76
CA ARG A 134 -16.25 3.65 -7.21
C ARG A 134 -17.67 3.37 -6.74
N PHE A 135 -18.29 4.29 -5.99
CA PHE A 135 -19.67 4.13 -5.50
C PHE A 135 -20.70 3.86 -6.61
N PHE A 136 -20.63 4.62 -7.71
CA PHE A 136 -21.58 4.47 -8.83
C PHE A 136 -21.28 3.31 -9.78
N GLY A 137 -20.09 2.70 -9.70
CA GLY A 137 -19.80 1.47 -10.43
C GLY A 137 -20.16 0.19 -9.67
N MET A 138 -20.51 0.31 -8.38
CA MET A 138 -21.11 -0.79 -7.64
C MET A 138 -22.59 -0.97 -8.02
N SER A 139 -23.11 -2.18 -7.77
CA SER A 139 -24.49 -2.50 -8.06
C SER A 139 -25.52 -1.58 -7.34
N PRO A 140 -26.61 -1.14 -8.02
CA PRO A 140 -27.57 -0.19 -7.47
C PRO A 140 -28.26 -0.61 -6.16
N TRP A 141 -28.49 -1.91 -5.90
CA TRP A 141 -29.16 -2.32 -4.66
C TRP A 141 -28.36 -2.02 -3.39
N LYS A 142 -27.04 -1.76 -3.51
CA LYS A 142 -26.20 -1.32 -2.38
C LYS A 142 -26.43 0.14 -2.00
N ARG A 143 -27.19 0.90 -2.80
CA ARG A 143 -27.44 2.33 -2.60
C ARG A 143 -28.67 2.60 -1.75
N THR A 144 -28.93 1.74 -0.76
CA THR A 144 -29.88 2.06 0.32
C THR A 144 -29.33 3.21 1.15
N LEU A 145 -30.19 3.97 1.84
CA LEU A 145 -29.74 5.07 2.69
C LEU A 145 -28.66 4.61 3.70
N PHE A 146 -28.87 3.46 4.34
CA PHE A 146 -27.90 2.87 5.25
C PHE A 146 -26.58 2.48 4.56
N GLY A 147 -26.64 1.83 3.40
CA GLY A 147 -25.45 1.49 2.61
C GLY A 147 -24.64 2.71 2.20
N CYS A 148 -25.31 3.78 1.76
CA CYS A 148 -24.69 5.07 1.45
C CYS A 148 -23.97 5.66 2.66
N MET A 149 -24.62 5.67 3.83
CA MET A 149 -24.03 6.18 5.07
C MET A 149 -22.80 5.38 5.50
N VAL A 150 -22.86 4.05 5.45
CA VAL A 150 -21.72 3.17 5.77
C VAL A 150 -20.57 3.39 4.80
N TYR A 151 -20.86 3.42 3.49
CA TYR A 151 -19.84 3.65 2.46
C TYR A 151 -19.13 5.00 2.65
N ALA A 152 -19.91 6.07 2.84
CA ALA A 152 -19.39 7.40 3.07
C ALA A 152 -18.57 7.46 4.37
N GLY A 153 -19.09 6.91 5.47
CA GLY A 153 -18.41 6.86 6.76
C GLY A 153 -17.05 6.16 6.69
N ILE A 154 -16.99 4.98 6.09
CA ILE A 154 -15.74 4.21 5.91
C ILE A 154 -14.75 5.00 5.05
N ASN A 155 -15.19 5.53 3.90
CA ASN A 155 -14.30 6.20 2.96
C ASN A 155 -13.81 7.56 3.49
N LEU A 156 -14.66 8.35 4.15
CA LEU A 156 -14.27 9.62 4.77
C LEU A 156 -13.33 9.40 5.96
N SER A 157 -13.61 8.40 6.80
CA SER A 157 -12.72 8.01 7.91
C SER A 157 -11.35 7.57 7.38
N THR A 158 -11.36 6.72 6.35
CA THR A 158 -10.14 6.20 5.73
C THR A 158 -9.33 7.32 5.07
N ARG A 159 -9.98 8.21 4.31
CA ARG A 159 -9.37 9.42 3.74
C ARG A 159 -8.72 10.28 4.84
N LYS A 160 -9.44 10.56 5.92
CA LYS A 160 -8.94 11.35 7.05
C LYS A 160 -7.71 10.70 7.67
N ARG A 161 -7.75 9.38 7.90
CA ARG A 161 -6.63 8.60 8.43
C ARG A 161 -5.42 8.69 7.50
N TYR A 162 -5.60 8.48 6.19
CA TYR A 162 -4.49 8.54 5.25
C TYR A 162 -3.88 9.92 5.14
N LEU A 163 -4.69 10.97 4.99
CA LEU A 163 -4.16 12.34 4.95
C LEU A 163 -3.47 12.76 6.24
N LYS A 164 -3.87 12.20 7.39
CA LYS A 164 -3.13 12.37 8.64
C LYS A 164 -1.80 11.61 8.61
N SER A 165 -1.80 10.36 8.17
CA SER A 165 -0.61 9.49 8.09
C SER A 165 0.44 10.02 7.12
N LEU A 166 0.04 10.66 6.03
CA LEU A 166 0.98 11.29 5.07
C LEU A 166 1.75 12.49 5.64
N LYS A 167 1.39 12.96 6.85
CA LYS A 167 2.15 13.98 7.58
C LYS A 167 3.20 13.37 8.51
N ASN A 168 3.20 12.04 8.69
CA ASN A 168 4.21 11.38 9.51
C ASN A 168 5.59 11.59 8.88
N PRO A 169 6.62 11.84 9.68
CA PRO A 169 7.97 12.02 9.17
C PRO A 169 8.44 10.73 8.48
N GLN A 170 9.15 10.91 7.37
CA GLN A 170 9.88 9.85 6.68
C GLN A 170 11.36 10.18 6.84
N PRO A 171 11.98 9.85 8.00
CA PRO A 171 13.33 10.33 8.35
C PRO A 171 14.43 9.84 7.41
N PHE A 172 14.14 8.83 6.60
CA PHE A 172 15.07 8.24 5.64
C PHE A 172 14.77 8.61 4.18
N ALA A 173 13.74 9.43 3.94
CA ALA A 173 13.47 10.04 2.64
C ALA A 173 14.39 11.27 2.43
N GLY A 174 14.90 11.47 1.22
CA GLY A 174 15.80 12.57 0.86
C GLY A 174 17.24 12.44 1.35
N GLY A 175 17.62 11.29 1.94
CA GLY A 175 18.83 11.16 2.75
C GLY A 175 19.76 9.99 2.40
N PHE A 176 19.56 9.28 1.29
CA PHE A 176 20.52 8.24 0.86
C PHE A 176 21.78 8.83 0.20
N GLN A 177 22.38 9.81 0.88
CA GLN A 177 23.81 10.10 0.85
C GLN A 177 24.27 10.13 2.31
N LEU A 178 24.60 8.97 2.85
CA LEU A 178 25.38 8.87 4.08
C LEU A 178 26.44 7.79 3.90
N ASN A 179 27.63 8.27 3.49
CA ASN A 179 28.93 7.86 3.99
C ASN A 179 29.23 6.35 4.07
N SER A 180 29.77 5.83 2.97
CA SER A 180 30.81 4.79 2.99
C SER A 180 32.15 5.32 3.53
N THR A 181 32.13 5.87 4.74
CA THR A 181 33.28 6.43 5.48
C THR A 181 32.87 6.48 6.95
N VAL A 182 33.47 5.80 7.93
CA VAL A 182 34.78 5.18 8.09
C VAL A 182 34.64 4.12 9.19
N VAL A 183 35.14 2.92 8.92
CA VAL A 183 35.70 2.03 9.93
C VAL A 183 36.91 2.75 10.52
N GLU A 184 36.87 3.19 11.79
CA GLU A 184 38.05 3.34 12.67
C GLU A 184 37.69 3.99 14.02
N THR A 185 37.98 3.25 15.10
CA THR A 185 38.43 3.71 16.44
C THR A 185 37.52 4.66 17.24
N THR A 186 37.15 4.42 18.49
CA THR A 186 37.95 3.91 19.63
C THR A 186 37.01 3.40 20.73
#